data_AF-A0A2N0MU74-F1
#
_entry.id   AF-A0A2N0MU74-F1
#
_cell.length_a   1.000
_cell.length_b   1.000
_cell.length_c   1.000
_cell.angle_alpha   90.00
_cell.angle_beta   90.00
_cell.angle_gamma   90.00
#
_symmetry.space_group_name_H-M   'P 1'
#
loop_
_entity.id
_entity.type
_entity.pdbx_description
1 polymer ?
#
loop_
_entity_poly.entity_id
_entity_poly.type
_entity_poly.pdbx_seq_one_letter_code
_entity_poly.pdbx_strand_id
1 'polypeptide(L)' 'MARIRLVPTEELTPRLREIAKGAEAHKLNPRIFQAAGNLPEAYEAFWDFYGPLKLEGLLAQRLKELVRLKIADLNDCAT' A
#
# COMPACT_ATOMS: atom_id res chain seq x y z
N MET A 1 6.27 -6.72 -14.09
CA MET A 1 5.20 -5.87 -14.65
C MET A 1 3.87 -6.32 -14.08
N ALA A 2 2.92 -5.39 -13.90
CA ALA A 2 1.57 -5.75 -13.44
C ALA A 2 0.87 -6.63 -14.50
N ARG A 3 0.21 -7.70 -14.06
CA ARG A 3 -0.58 -8.60 -14.93
C ARG A 3 -2.03 -8.16 -15.07
N ILE A 4 -2.42 -7.11 -14.36
CA ILE A 4 -3.77 -6.55 -14.33
C ILE A 4 -3.73 -5.10 -14.80
N ARG A 5 -4.89 -4.56 -15.18
CA ARG A 5 -5.04 -3.14 -15.48
C ARG A 5 -4.65 -2.31 -14.26
N LEU A 6 -3.85 -1.28 -14.47
CA LEU A 6 -3.62 -0.26 -13.45
C LEU A 6 -4.68 0.82 -13.64
N VAL A 7 -5.59 0.95 -12.69
CA VAL A 7 -6.65 1.96 -12.73
C VAL A 7 -6.02 3.34 -12.52
N PRO A 8 -6.28 4.32 -13.41
CA PRO A 8 -5.74 5.68 -13.24
C PRO A 8 -6.13 6.29 -11.89
N THR A 9 -5.26 7.11 -11.31
CA THR A 9 -5.43 7.66 -9.95
C THR A 9 -6.73 8.49 -9.82
N GLU A 10 -7.11 9.16 -10.90
CA GLU A 10 -8.33 9.95 -11.07
C GLU A 10 -9.62 9.12 -11.18
N GLU A 11 -9.52 7.83 -11.46
CA GLU A 11 -10.63 6.88 -11.48
C GLU A 11 -10.76 6.10 -10.15
N LEU A 12 -9.80 6.23 -9.22
CA LEU A 12 -9.88 5.59 -7.91
C LEU A 12 -10.99 6.21 -7.04
N THR A 13 -11.51 5.42 -6.11
CA THR A 13 -12.42 5.90 -5.06
C THR A 13 -11.78 7.04 -4.27
N PRO A 14 -12.58 7.95 -3.67
CA PRO A 14 -12.05 9.07 -2.89
C PRO A 14 -11.05 8.62 -1.82
N ARG A 15 -11.39 7.56 -1.09
CA ARG A 15 -10.57 7.00 -0.02
C ARG A 15 -9.25 6.42 -0.54
N LEU A 16 -9.28 5.58 -1.56
CA LEU A 16 -8.08 4.99 -2.12
C LEU A 16 -7.15 6.06 -2.75
N ARG A 17 -7.73 7.12 -3.30
CA ARG A 17 -6.99 8.30 -3.79
C ARG A 17 -6.30 9.06 -2.66
N GLU A 18 -6.92 9.22 -1.50
CA GLU A 18 -6.28 9.82 -0.33
C GLU A 18 -5.10 8.98 0.17
N ILE A 19 -5.29 7.66 0.26
CA ILE A 19 -4.21 6.73 0.64
C ILE A 19 -3.04 6.83 -0.36
N ALA A 20 -3.34 6.85 -1.67
CA ALA A 20 -2.33 6.98 -2.71
C ALA A 20 -1.55 8.31 -2.61
N LYS A 21 -2.24 9.44 -2.38
CA LYS A 21 -1.59 10.74 -2.17
C LYS A 21 -0.66 10.75 -0.97
N GLY A 22 -1.08 10.15 0.15
CA GLY A 22 -0.23 10.01 1.33
C GLY A 22 1.04 9.22 1.01
N ALA A 23 0.94 8.15 0.22
CA ALA A 23 2.07 7.35 -0.19
C ALA A 23 3.02 8.10 -1.16
N GLU A 24 2.49 8.86 -2.11
CA GLU A 24 3.27 9.71 -3.04
C GLU A 24 4.06 10.79 -2.29
N ALA A 25 3.49 11.41 -1.26
CA ALA A 25 4.20 12.37 -0.41
C ALA A 25 5.45 11.77 0.26
N HIS A 26 5.45 10.45 0.47
CA HIS A 26 6.57 9.67 0.97
C HIS A 26 7.40 9.01 -0.14
N LYS A 27 7.22 9.41 -1.41
CA LYS A 27 7.89 8.87 -2.61
C LYS A 27 7.71 7.36 -2.81
N LEU A 28 6.59 6.81 -2.35
CA LEU A 28 6.24 5.41 -2.55
C LEU A 28 5.62 5.20 -3.94
N ASN A 29 5.79 3.99 -4.49
CA ASN A 29 5.28 3.64 -5.81
C ASN A 29 3.74 3.60 -5.82
N PRO A 30 3.06 4.44 -6.63
CA PRO A 30 1.60 4.51 -6.64
C PRO A 30 0.94 3.29 -7.29
N ARG A 31 1.69 2.45 -8.00
CA ARG A 31 1.16 1.31 -8.77
C ARG A 31 0.37 0.31 -7.93
N ILE A 32 0.68 0.17 -6.65
CA ILE A 32 -0.08 -0.72 -5.76
C ILE A 32 -1.52 -0.24 -5.56
N PHE A 33 -1.73 1.08 -5.44
CA PHE A 33 -3.07 1.66 -5.29
C PHE A 33 -3.85 1.63 -6.61
N GLN A 34 -3.16 1.84 -7.73
CA GLN A 34 -3.74 1.68 -9.07
C GLN A 34 -4.19 0.23 -9.34
N ALA A 35 -3.41 -0.76 -8.86
CA ALA A 35 -3.78 -2.17 -8.90
C ALA A 35 -5.00 -2.45 -7.99
N ALA A 36 -5.01 -1.90 -6.78
CA ALA A 36 -6.11 -2.02 -5.82
C ALA A 36 -7.43 -1.41 -6.32
N GLY A 37 -7.38 -0.44 -7.25
CA GLY A 37 -8.57 0.13 -7.89
C GLY A 37 -9.45 -0.88 -8.63
N ASN A 38 -8.94 -2.08 -8.94
CA ASN A 38 -9.75 -3.16 -9.52
C ASN A 38 -10.68 -3.83 -8.49
N LEU A 39 -10.41 -3.67 -7.18
CA LEU A 39 -11.24 -4.21 -6.09
C LEU A 39 -11.13 -3.29 -4.86
N PRO A 40 -11.67 -2.06 -4.93
CA PRO A 40 -11.39 -1.02 -3.96
C PRO A 40 -11.91 -1.36 -2.55
N GLU A 41 -13.11 -1.93 -2.44
CA GLU A 41 -13.72 -2.29 -1.15
C GLU A 41 -12.84 -3.26 -0.34
N ALA A 42 -12.25 -4.26 -1.01
CA ALA A 42 -11.38 -5.23 -0.35
C ALA A 42 -10.07 -4.58 0.13
N TYR A 43 -9.49 -3.67 -0.66
CA TYR A 43 -8.27 -2.98 -0.26
C TYR A 43 -8.52 -1.98 0.87
N GLU A 44 -9.64 -1.26 0.83
CA GLU A 44 -10.02 -0.32 1.88
C GLU A 44 -10.25 -1.05 3.20
N ALA A 45 -10.94 -2.20 3.20
CA ALA A 45 -11.09 -3.05 4.38
C ALA A 45 -9.74 -3.61 4.87
N PHE A 46 -8.86 -4.02 3.96
CA PHE A 46 -7.49 -4.40 4.32
C PHE A 46 -6.74 -3.22 4.96
N TRP A 47 -6.90 -2.01 4.44
CA TRP A 47 -6.25 -0.82 4.97
C TRP A 47 -6.76 -0.42 6.36
N ASP A 48 -8.06 -0.62 6.63
CA ASP A 48 -8.63 -0.45 7.98
C ASP A 48 -7.95 -1.36 9.01
N PHE A 49 -7.63 -2.59 8.61
CA PHE A 49 -6.89 -3.53 9.45
C PHE A 49 -5.38 -3.19 9.52
N TYR A 50 -4.76 -2.94 8.38
CA TYR A 50 -3.30 -2.88 8.23
C TYR A 50 -2.71 -1.51 8.57
N GLY A 51 -3.42 -0.43 8.28
CA GLY A 51 -3.01 0.95 8.49
C GLY A 51 -2.53 1.23 9.91
N PRO A 52 -3.31 0.90 10.96
CA PRO A 52 -2.90 1.08 12.35
C PRO A 52 -1.62 0.31 12.69
N LEU A 53 -1.51 -0.95 12.26
CA LEU A 53 -0.32 -1.78 12.48
C LEU A 53 0.93 -1.16 11.83
N LYS A 54 0.79 -0.58 10.65
CA LYS A 54 1.88 0.08 9.93
C LYS A 54 2.28 1.39 10.60
N LEU A 55 1.33 2.26 10.94
CA LEU A 55 1.59 3.66 11.29
C LEU A 55 1.72 3.92 12.79
N GLU A 56 1.10 3.11 13.64
CA GLU A 56 0.94 3.39 15.07
C GLU A 56 1.56 2.30 15.97
N GLY A 57 1.62 2.53 17.28
CA GLY A 57 2.10 1.55 18.25
C GLY A 57 3.57 1.73 18.66
N LEU A 58 4.12 0.71 19.34
CA LEU A 58 5.35 0.85 20.14
C LEU A 58 6.65 0.81 19.32
N LEU A 59 6.64 0.15 18.16
CA LEU A 59 7.85 -0.01 17.35
C LEU A 59 8.07 1.21 16.45
N ALA A 60 9.31 1.68 16.41
CA ALA A 60 9.70 2.74 15.48
C ALA A 60 9.39 2.37 14.03
N GLN A 61 8.90 3.33 13.24
CA GLN A 61 8.51 3.12 11.85
C GLN A 61 9.63 2.49 11.00
N ARG A 62 10.89 2.92 11.22
CA ARG A 62 12.07 2.35 10.56
C ARG A 62 12.23 0.86 10.82
N LEU A 63 12.02 0.42 12.06
CA LEU A 63 12.13 -1.00 12.43
C LEU A 63 11.04 -1.82 11.73
N LYS A 64 9.80 -1.32 11.71
CA LYS A 64 8.70 -1.98 11.00
C LYS A 64 9.03 -2.17 9.52
N GLU A 65 9.61 -1.16 8.87
CA GLU A 65 9.96 -1.28 7.46
C GLU A 65 11.10 -2.27 7.21
N LEU A 66 12.14 -2.31 8.05
CA LEU A 66 13.19 -3.32 7.95
C LEU A 66 12.65 -4.75 8.09
N VAL A 67 11.74 -4.97 9.04
CA VAL A 67 11.08 -6.27 9.22
C VAL A 67 10.26 -6.63 7.98
N ARG A 68 9.50 -5.69 7.42
CA ARG A 68 8.71 -5.90 6.20
C ARG A 68 9.56 -6.24 4.98
N LEU A 69 10.69 -5.54 4.81
CA LEU A 69 11.65 -5.84 3.74
C LEU A 69 12.24 -7.24 3.92
N LYS A 70 12.56 -7.65 5.15
CA LYS A 70 13.06 -9.01 5.39
C LYS A 70 12.00 -10.08 5.12
N ILE A 71 10.74 -9.83 5.49
CA ILE A 71 9.64 -10.75 5.18
C ILE A 71 9.43 -10.84 3.66
N ALA A 72 9.48 -9.72 2.93
CA ALA A 72 9.35 -9.71 1.49
C ALA A 72 10.47 -10.50 0.80
N ASP A 73 11.72 -10.31 1.23
CA ASP A 73 12.90 -11.09 0.82
C ASP A 73 12.70 -12.59 1.04
N LEU A 74 12.23 -13.00 2.22
CA LEU A 74 11.94 -14.41 2.53
C LEU A 74 10.80 -15.01 1.70
N ASN A 75 9.98 -14.19 1.04
CA ASN A 75 8.86 -14.62 0.20
C ASN A 75 9.13 -14.37 -1.29
N ASP A 76 10.38 -14.07 -1.69
CA ASP A 76 10.76 -13.73 -3.06
C ASP A 76 9.87 -12.62 -3.67
N CYS A 77 9.40 -11.71 -2.82
CA CYS A 77 8.54 -10.60 -3.23
C CYS A 77 9.41 -9.41 -3.64
N ALA A 78 9.40 -9.10 -4.94
CA ALA A 78 10.10 -7.94 -5.47
C ALA A 78 9.47 -6.63 -4.93
N THR A 79 10.18 -5.95 -4.05
CA THR A 79 9.80 -4.67 -3.41
C THR A 79 10.28 -3.46 -4.17
#